data_AF-A0A7Y8SX94-F1
#
_entry.id   AF-A0A7Y8SX94-F1
#
_cell.length_a   1.000
_cell.length_b   1.000
_cell.length_c   1.000
_cell.angle_alpha   90.00
_cell.angle_beta   90.00
_cell.angle_gamma   90.00
#
_symmetry.space_group_name_H-M   'P 1'
#
loop_
_entity.id
_entity.type
_entity.pdbx_description
1 polymer ?
#
loop_
_entity_poly.entity_id
_entity_poly.type
_entity_poly.pdbx_seq_one_letter_code
_entity_poly.pdbx_strand_id
1 'polypeptide(L)'
;MTMHLFNRPLRATVASIMMGGAAIASQPALAASRGAETVAGGEARITGTLDVEFGSRLASGATGVDVYTYKGLTIGDLMVLNGTVHRTPEEKMSYSIKFDVFNPASPGQVAREVAIQRGDAIIDENGAYKPAEGKLRLDVVKGAQTSSGYSGVLKGREVTRWWEISEQLTTAQQQATKLYARYVDGKTIVIQVSNPDPLGFQNLVLAAGPFSYLPETTVSGNLDYDYELGNWLTDNDGIKLTYTLDGQPVTDKITGSIHFVEEEGTATVGSTMVSYTGYYDYSLRFNETAVVPDQAFFDGNNEQSELDAFFSSGDTSKPGIYGRVYFKDAEDNCKMVKGQDGTEACVGPTRSVITYDLKATGLSYAQLAAWFKIETLVVGPFTDE
;
A
#
# COMPACT_ATOMS: atom_id res chain seq x y z
N MET A 1 31.72 -14.47 99.91
CA MET A 1 31.60 -13.55 98.76
C MET A 1 30.62 -14.22 97.80
N THR A 2 29.39 -13.69 97.74
CA THR A 2 28.44 -13.65 96.61
C THR A 2 28.55 -14.73 95.51
N MET A 3 27.50 -15.38 94.99
CA MET A 3 26.04 -15.29 95.12
C MET A 3 25.44 -16.49 94.33
N HIS A 4 24.26 -16.96 94.72
CA HIS A 4 23.44 -17.98 94.06
C HIS A 4 23.09 -17.68 92.59
N LEU A 5 22.78 -18.71 91.77
CA LEU A 5 21.41 -19.07 91.36
C LEU A 5 21.32 -20.13 90.24
N PHE A 6 20.23 -20.90 90.36
CA PHE A 6 19.66 -21.94 89.51
C PHE A 6 19.49 -21.58 88.01
N ASN A 7 19.51 -22.59 87.12
CA ASN A 7 18.32 -22.83 86.29
C ASN A 7 18.20 -24.23 85.64
N ARG A 8 16.94 -24.59 85.40
CA ARG A 8 16.31 -25.87 85.03
C ARG A 8 16.27 -26.14 83.50
N PRO A 9 15.77 -27.30 83.03
CA PRO A 9 16.09 -27.89 81.72
C PRO A 9 15.18 -27.42 80.58
N LEU A 10 15.68 -27.49 79.34
CA LEU A 10 14.88 -27.31 78.12
C LEU A 10 14.51 -28.66 77.49
N ARG A 11 13.20 -28.86 77.34
CA ARG A 11 12.57 -29.86 76.47
C ARG A 11 12.62 -29.36 75.03
N ALA A 12 12.96 -30.25 74.10
CA ALA A 12 12.88 -30.01 72.67
C ALA A 12 11.42 -30.18 72.18
N THR A 13 10.90 -29.15 71.52
CA THR A 13 9.61 -29.19 70.81
C THR A 13 9.92 -29.28 69.32
N VAL A 14 9.45 -30.34 68.66
CA VAL A 14 9.49 -30.53 67.21
C VAL A 14 8.40 -29.65 66.59
N ALA A 15 8.79 -28.68 65.75
CA ALA A 15 7.86 -27.88 64.96
C ALA A 15 7.82 -28.44 63.53
N SER A 16 6.65 -28.93 63.11
CA SER A 16 6.36 -29.39 61.76
C SER A 16 6.32 -28.20 60.79
N ILE A 17 7.14 -28.25 59.75
CA ILE A 17 7.11 -27.30 58.62
C ILE A 17 5.98 -27.72 57.67
N MET A 18 4.93 -26.89 57.57
CA MET A 18 3.94 -27.00 56.49
C MET A 18 4.60 -26.57 55.17
N MET A 19 4.68 -27.49 54.21
CA MET A 19 4.89 -27.15 52.80
C MET A 19 3.57 -26.61 52.24
N GLY A 20 3.46 -25.27 52.19
CA GLY A 20 2.48 -24.60 51.34
C GLY A 20 2.99 -24.59 49.92
N GLY A 21 2.38 -25.39 49.04
CA GLY A 21 2.63 -25.34 47.60
C GLY A 21 2.18 -23.98 47.06
N ALA A 22 3.14 -23.15 46.64
CA ALA A 22 2.86 -21.94 45.90
C ALA A 22 2.26 -22.34 44.54
N ALA A 23 1.02 -21.93 44.31
CA ALA A 23 0.42 -21.94 42.99
C ALA A 23 1.34 -21.19 42.02
N ILE A 24 1.82 -21.88 41.00
CA ILE A 24 2.51 -21.28 39.87
C ILE A 24 1.50 -20.35 39.22
N ALA A 25 1.68 -19.05 39.41
CA ALA A 25 0.93 -18.04 38.71
C ALA A 25 1.09 -18.30 37.21
N SER A 26 -0.03 -18.55 36.54
CA SER A 26 -0.16 -18.49 35.09
C SER A 26 0.49 -17.21 34.61
N GLN A 27 1.48 -17.33 33.72
CA GLN A 27 2.03 -16.20 32.99
C GLN A 27 0.89 -15.42 32.33
N PRO A 28 0.96 -14.07 32.29
CA PRO A 28 0.00 -13.31 31.49
C PRO A 28 0.13 -13.80 30.05
N ALA A 29 -0.99 -14.18 29.45
CA ALA A 29 -1.07 -14.32 28.00
C ALA A 29 -0.49 -13.03 27.40
N LEU A 30 0.55 -13.16 26.58
CA LEU A 30 1.04 -12.06 25.77
C LEU A 30 -0.18 -11.50 25.04
N ALA A 31 -0.61 -10.29 25.41
CA ALA A 31 -1.65 -9.60 24.67
C ALA A 31 -1.15 -9.51 23.23
N ALA A 32 -1.87 -10.13 22.29
CA ALA A 32 -1.53 -10.06 20.88
C ALA A 32 -1.38 -8.59 20.49
N SER A 33 -0.34 -8.25 19.72
CA SER A 33 -0.19 -6.88 19.27
C SER A 33 -1.35 -6.49 18.35
N ARG A 34 -1.82 -5.25 18.45
CA ARG A 34 -2.85 -4.70 17.54
C ARG A 34 -2.49 -4.87 16.07
N GLY A 35 -1.20 -5.01 15.73
CA GLY A 35 -0.75 -5.26 14.36
C GLY A 35 -1.30 -6.56 13.76
N ALA A 36 -1.51 -7.60 14.59
CA ALA A 36 -2.06 -8.89 14.16
C ALA A 36 -3.59 -8.92 14.16
N GLU A 37 -4.24 -7.96 14.82
CA GLU A 37 -5.69 -7.89 14.90
C GLU A 37 -6.29 -7.60 13.53
N THR A 38 -7.35 -8.34 13.18
CA THR A 38 -8.13 -8.07 11.98
C THR A 38 -8.91 -6.77 12.14
N VAL A 39 -8.85 -5.90 11.13
CA VAL A 39 -9.61 -4.64 11.10
C VAL A 39 -11.10 -4.97 11.06
N ALA A 40 -11.86 -4.44 12.03
CA ALA A 40 -13.28 -4.74 12.14
C ALA A 40 -14.09 -4.11 11.00
N GLY A 41 -15.20 -4.73 10.59
CA GLY A 41 -15.91 -4.36 9.36
C GLY A 41 -16.37 -2.90 9.28
N GLY A 42 -16.77 -2.28 10.39
CA GLY A 42 -17.14 -0.85 10.45
C GLY A 42 -15.95 0.11 10.44
N GLU A 43 -14.77 -0.38 10.82
CA GLU A 43 -13.51 0.35 10.94
C GLU A 43 -12.61 0.12 9.73
N ALA A 44 -13.02 -0.73 8.78
CA ALA A 44 -12.19 -1.14 7.66
C ALA A 44 -12.29 -0.23 6.43
N ARG A 45 -12.87 0.96 6.56
CA ARG A 45 -13.10 1.88 5.44
C ARG A 45 -11.86 2.72 5.17
N ILE A 46 -11.53 2.89 3.90
CA ILE A 46 -10.49 3.83 3.46
C ILE A 46 -11.13 4.90 2.62
N THR A 47 -11.09 6.13 3.11
CA THR A 47 -11.82 7.25 2.52
C THR A 47 -11.05 8.56 2.66
N GLY A 48 -11.18 9.43 1.67
CA GLY A 48 -10.57 10.76 1.66
C GLY A 48 -10.24 11.16 0.23
N THR A 49 -9.54 12.28 0.06
CA THR A 49 -9.16 12.75 -1.28
C THR A 49 -7.67 12.95 -1.43
N LEU A 50 -7.21 12.76 -2.66
CA LEU A 50 -5.91 13.14 -3.17
C LEU A 50 -6.14 14.12 -4.32
N ASP A 51 -5.77 15.37 -4.10
CA ASP A 51 -5.86 16.40 -5.14
C ASP A 51 -4.50 16.47 -5.85
N VAL A 52 -4.49 16.31 -7.16
CA VAL A 52 -3.29 16.31 -7.99
C VAL A 52 -3.30 17.51 -8.91
N GLU A 53 -2.20 18.26 -8.93
CA GLU A 53 -1.93 19.35 -9.86
C GLU A 53 -0.71 18.99 -10.71
N PHE A 54 -0.91 18.75 -12.01
CA PHE A 54 0.15 18.33 -12.92
C PHE A 54 0.85 19.53 -13.56
N GLY A 55 1.65 20.24 -12.75
CA GLY A 55 2.38 21.42 -13.21
C GLY A 55 3.40 21.14 -14.31
N SER A 56 3.80 19.87 -14.51
CA SER A 56 4.64 19.44 -15.63
C SER A 56 3.87 19.35 -16.97
N ARG A 57 2.53 19.22 -16.93
CA ARG A 57 1.66 18.98 -18.11
C ARG A 57 1.01 20.25 -18.66
N LEU A 58 1.15 21.39 -17.99
CA LEU A 58 0.56 22.67 -18.42
C LEU A 58 1.24 23.25 -19.67
N ALA A 59 0.46 23.74 -20.64
CA ALA A 59 0.98 24.44 -21.83
C ALA A 59 1.56 25.81 -21.48
N SER A 60 0.85 26.57 -20.63
CA SER A 60 1.29 27.88 -20.13
C SER A 60 1.40 27.86 -18.61
N GLY A 61 2.42 28.54 -18.06
CA GLY A 61 2.64 28.60 -16.62
C GLY A 61 3.17 27.29 -15.99
N ALA A 62 3.77 26.41 -16.79
CA ALA A 62 4.35 25.16 -16.31
C ALA A 62 5.39 25.38 -15.21
N THR A 63 5.22 24.71 -14.07
CA THR A 63 6.17 24.72 -12.94
C THR A 63 7.25 23.65 -13.10
N GLY A 64 6.98 22.63 -13.93
CA GLY A 64 7.81 21.42 -14.01
C GLY A 64 7.69 20.51 -12.78
N VAL A 65 6.74 20.78 -11.88
CA VAL A 65 6.53 20.04 -10.64
C VAL A 65 5.08 19.64 -10.55
N ASP A 66 4.83 18.35 -10.33
CA ASP A 66 3.51 17.81 -10.03
C ASP A 66 3.32 17.76 -8.50
N VAL A 67 2.13 18.13 -8.02
CA VAL A 67 1.83 18.23 -6.60
C VAL A 67 0.65 17.35 -6.25
N TYR A 68 0.88 16.36 -5.39
CA TYR A 68 -0.12 15.42 -4.89
C TYR A 68 -0.43 15.80 -3.44
N THR A 69 -1.68 16.19 -3.16
CA THR A 69 -2.12 16.67 -1.84
C THR A 69 -3.12 15.72 -1.20
N TYR A 70 -2.68 15.01 -0.17
CA TYR A 70 -3.55 14.18 0.67
C TYR A 70 -4.39 15.07 1.58
N LYS A 71 -5.72 14.97 1.47
CA LYS A 71 -6.70 15.70 2.28
C LYS A 71 -7.52 14.71 3.10
N GLY A 72 -7.00 14.37 4.27
CA GLY A 72 -7.70 13.54 5.24
C GLY A 72 -7.94 12.11 4.77
N LEU A 73 -6.96 11.48 4.08
CA LEU A 73 -7.05 10.08 3.68
C LEU A 73 -7.02 9.19 4.92
N THR A 74 -8.20 8.75 5.33
CA THR A 74 -8.43 7.90 6.49
C THR A 74 -8.20 6.45 6.09
N ILE A 75 -7.33 5.75 6.82
CA ILE A 75 -7.00 4.34 6.61
C ILE A 75 -7.56 3.58 7.81
N GLY A 76 -8.81 3.13 7.66
CA GLY A 76 -9.59 2.56 8.75
C GLY A 76 -9.61 3.44 10.01
N ASP A 77 -9.63 2.80 11.17
CA ASP A 77 -9.39 3.43 12.48
C ASP A 77 -7.89 3.36 12.87
N LEU A 78 -7.00 3.25 11.89
CA LEU A 78 -5.56 3.21 12.13
C LEU A 78 -4.96 4.61 12.11
N MET A 79 -5.10 5.31 11.00
CA MET A 79 -4.46 6.61 10.81
C MET A 79 -5.16 7.48 9.76
N VAL A 80 -4.84 8.77 9.75
CA VAL A 80 -5.26 9.71 8.71
C VAL A 80 -4.02 10.38 8.11
N LEU A 81 -3.89 10.33 6.79
CA LEU A 81 -2.80 10.96 6.05
C LEU A 81 -3.21 12.36 5.59
N ASN A 82 -2.32 13.33 5.83
CA ASN A 82 -2.48 14.72 5.38
C ASN A 82 -1.13 15.27 4.93
N GLY A 83 -1.08 16.01 3.82
CA GLY A 83 0.16 16.66 3.40
C GLY A 83 0.40 16.50 1.91
N THR A 84 1.65 16.63 1.48
CA THR A 84 1.98 16.70 0.06
C THR A 84 3.11 15.78 -0.34
N VAL A 85 3.08 15.38 -1.60
CA VAL A 85 4.22 14.85 -2.35
C VAL A 85 4.44 15.76 -3.54
N HIS A 86 5.68 16.16 -3.78
CA HIS A 86 6.06 16.98 -4.93
C HIS A 86 6.92 16.13 -5.83
N ARG A 87 6.51 15.91 -7.07
CA ARG A 87 7.30 15.20 -8.07
C ARG A 87 7.95 16.20 -9.00
N THR A 88 9.26 16.12 -9.11
CA THR A 88 9.98 16.66 -10.25
C THR A 88 10.28 15.45 -11.16
N PRO A 89 9.60 15.32 -12.31
CA PRO A 89 9.78 14.18 -13.21
C PRO A 89 11.27 13.93 -13.50
N GLU A 90 11.66 12.66 -13.54
CA GLU A 90 13.05 12.22 -13.80
C GLU A 90 14.11 12.68 -12.76
N GLU A 91 13.72 13.39 -11.70
CA GLU A 91 14.65 13.87 -10.68
C GLU A 91 14.34 13.30 -9.29
N LYS A 92 13.13 13.52 -8.76
CA LYS A 92 12.78 13.09 -7.39
C LYS A 92 11.30 13.20 -7.06
N MET A 93 10.92 12.52 -5.97
CA MET A 93 9.69 12.70 -5.22
C MET A 93 10.02 13.26 -3.82
N SER A 94 9.54 14.44 -3.47
CA SER A 94 9.74 15.06 -2.16
C SER A 94 8.50 14.91 -1.27
N TYR A 95 8.66 14.32 -0.09
CA TYR A 95 7.55 13.94 0.79
C TYR A 95 7.42 14.87 2.00
N SER A 96 6.18 15.21 2.34
CA SER A 96 5.80 15.81 3.62
C SER A 96 4.38 15.37 4.00
N ILE A 97 4.24 14.10 4.36
CA ILE A 97 2.96 13.48 4.74
C ILE A 97 2.92 13.31 6.26
N LYS A 98 1.91 13.88 6.90
CA LYS A 98 1.62 13.80 8.33
C LYS A 98 0.65 12.67 8.60
N PHE A 99 0.89 12.00 9.72
CA PHE A 99 0.14 10.85 10.19
C PHE A 99 -0.57 11.26 11.48
N ASP A 100 -1.88 11.44 11.40
CA ASP A 100 -2.74 11.48 12.58
C ASP A 100 -3.15 10.05 12.95
N VAL A 101 -3.34 9.74 14.22
CA VAL A 101 -3.71 8.39 14.65
C VAL A 101 -4.91 8.41 15.58
N PHE A 102 -5.87 7.54 15.31
CA PHE A 102 -6.92 7.17 16.25
C PHE A 102 -6.36 6.44 17.48
N ASN A 103 -6.87 6.80 18.64
CA ASN A 103 -6.58 6.10 19.89
C ASN A 103 -7.37 4.77 19.94
N PRO A 104 -6.71 3.60 19.92
CA PRO A 104 -7.41 2.32 20.01
C PRO A 104 -8.26 2.15 21.28
N ALA A 105 -7.88 2.80 22.38
CA ALA A 105 -8.65 2.75 23.62
C ALA A 105 -9.86 3.73 23.62
N SER A 106 -9.88 4.67 22.68
CA SER A 106 -10.96 5.67 22.54
C SER A 106 -11.04 6.15 21.09
N PRO A 107 -11.70 5.40 20.18
CA PRO A 107 -11.65 5.65 18.73
C PRO A 107 -12.15 7.03 18.30
N GLY A 108 -12.93 7.73 19.14
CA GLY A 108 -13.33 9.12 18.91
C GLY A 108 -12.20 10.15 19.11
N GLN A 109 -11.04 9.74 19.61
CA GLN A 109 -9.90 10.61 19.86
C GLN A 109 -8.82 10.40 18.80
N VAL A 110 -8.46 11.48 18.10
CA VAL A 110 -7.38 11.48 17.10
C VAL A 110 -6.21 12.30 17.62
N ALA A 111 -5.07 11.64 17.81
CA ALA A 111 -3.79 12.30 18.05
C ALA A 111 -3.26 12.84 16.73
N ARG A 112 -3.21 14.17 16.59
CA ARG A 112 -2.72 14.83 15.37
C ARG A 112 -1.21 14.78 15.27
N GLU A 113 -0.67 14.68 14.06
CA GLU A 113 0.75 14.80 13.74
C GLU A 113 1.63 13.95 14.67
N VAL A 114 1.30 12.65 14.79
CA VAL A 114 2.08 11.70 15.61
C VAL A 114 3.37 11.34 14.89
N ALA A 115 3.33 11.22 13.56
CA ALA A 115 4.49 11.01 12.73
C ALA A 115 4.43 11.82 11.43
N ILE A 116 5.60 11.96 10.78
CA ILE A 116 5.75 12.63 9.50
C ILE A 116 6.67 11.79 8.60
N GLN A 117 6.16 11.36 7.44
CA GLN A 117 6.98 10.85 6.34
C GLN A 117 7.58 12.05 5.60
N ARG A 118 8.91 12.15 5.60
CA ARG A 118 9.64 13.26 4.99
C ARG A 118 11.00 12.86 4.44
N GLY A 119 11.50 13.68 3.53
CA GLY A 119 12.70 13.42 2.73
C GLY A 119 12.31 13.13 1.29
N ASP A 120 13.28 12.66 0.51
CA ASP A 120 13.11 12.49 -0.93
C ASP A 120 13.30 11.03 -1.36
N ALA A 121 12.59 10.59 -2.39
CA ALA A 121 13.00 9.46 -3.21
C ALA A 121 13.62 10.00 -4.50
N ILE A 122 14.94 9.83 -4.65
CA ILE A 122 15.66 10.27 -5.85
C ILE A 122 15.32 9.34 -6.99
N ILE A 123 15.09 9.89 -8.17
CA ILE A 123 14.87 9.13 -9.41
C ILE A 123 16.19 9.19 -10.18
N ASP A 124 16.76 8.04 -10.50
CA ASP A 124 17.98 7.98 -11.30
C ASP A 124 17.69 8.03 -12.82
N GLU A 125 18.75 8.11 -13.62
CA GLU A 125 18.66 8.15 -15.08
C GLU A 125 17.97 6.93 -15.73
N ASN A 126 17.83 5.83 -14.99
CA ASN A 126 17.15 4.62 -15.44
C ASN A 126 15.69 4.55 -14.96
N GLY A 127 15.18 5.65 -14.40
CA GLY A 127 13.82 5.73 -13.83
C GLY A 127 13.66 4.99 -12.50
N ALA A 128 14.76 4.61 -11.81
CA ALA A 128 14.69 3.92 -10.54
C ALA A 128 14.56 4.91 -9.38
N TYR A 129 13.55 4.70 -8.53
CA TYR A 129 13.30 5.45 -7.32
C TYR A 129 14.10 4.87 -6.15
N LYS A 130 14.95 5.70 -5.54
CA LYS A 130 15.91 5.33 -4.50
C LYS A 130 15.65 6.16 -3.22
N PRO A 131 14.72 5.70 -2.36
CA PRO A 131 14.34 6.43 -1.16
C PRO A 131 15.49 6.65 -0.16
N ALA A 132 16.45 5.72 -0.10
CA ALA A 132 17.60 5.85 0.78
C ALA A 132 18.52 7.03 0.42
N GLU A 133 18.70 7.32 -0.87
CA GLU A 133 19.58 8.40 -1.35
C GLU A 133 19.07 9.78 -0.97
N GLY A 134 17.74 9.98 -1.00
CA GLY A 134 17.07 11.19 -0.56
C GLY A 134 16.71 11.22 0.93
N LYS A 135 17.20 10.24 1.70
CA LYS A 135 16.98 10.11 3.16
C LYS A 135 15.50 10.13 3.53
N LEU A 136 14.65 9.53 2.70
CA LEU A 136 13.24 9.34 2.98
C LEU A 136 13.08 8.49 4.24
N ARG A 137 12.27 8.97 5.17
CA ARG A 137 12.05 8.33 6.47
C ARG A 137 10.69 8.69 7.05
N LEU A 138 10.25 7.91 8.02
CA LEU A 138 9.13 8.23 8.88
C LEU A 138 9.66 8.64 10.27
N ASP A 139 9.42 9.88 10.64
CA ASP A 139 9.81 10.44 11.94
C ASP A 139 8.60 10.44 12.87
N VAL A 140 8.67 9.70 13.97
CA VAL A 140 7.68 9.74 15.06
C VAL A 140 7.99 10.97 15.90
N VAL A 141 7.14 11.99 15.81
CA VAL A 141 7.38 13.29 16.45
C VAL A 141 6.71 13.41 17.83
N LYS A 142 5.75 12.53 18.15
CA LYS A 142 5.09 12.42 19.46
C LYS A 142 5.27 11.02 20.04
N GLY A 143 5.69 10.93 21.30
CA GLY A 143 6.00 9.65 21.97
C GLY A 143 7.50 9.46 22.15
N ALA A 144 8.00 8.24 21.92
CA ALA A 144 9.40 7.87 22.16
C ALA A 144 10.43 8.49 21.19
N GLN A 145 9.99 9.37 20.28
CA GLN A 145 10.79 10.05 19.25
C GLN A 145 11.80 9.15 18.54
N THR A 146 11.32 8.44 17.52
CA THR A 146 12.11 7.50 16.73
C THR A 146 12.02 7.85 15.25
N SER A 147 12.98 7.36 14.48
CA SER A 147 13.05 7.53 13.03
C SER A 147 13.33 6.18 12.38
N SER A 148 12.62 5.86 11.30
CA SER A 148 12.87 4.67 10.49
C SER A 148 12.96 5.07 9.03
N GLY A 149 14.00 4.60 8.35
CA GLY A 149 14.28 4.95 6.96
C GLY A 149 13.58 4.04 5.97
N TYR A 150 13.34 4.56 4.77
CA TYR A 150 12.99 3.77 3.61
C TYR A 150 14.28 3.39 2.86
N SER A 151 14.34 2.19 2.27
CA SER A 151 15.50 1.76 1.48
C SER A 151 15.11 0.75 0.38
N GLY A 152 16.08 0.16 -0.31
CA GLY A 152 15.82 -0.65 -1.51
C GLY A 152 15.47 0.23 -2.72
N VAL A 153 14.87 -0.38 -3.74
CA VAL A 153 14.60 0.27 -5.02
C VAL A 153 13.18 -0.04 -5.49
N LEU A 154 12.51 0.98 -6.03
CA LEU A 154 11.31 0.86 -6.85
C LEU A 154 11.71 1.21 -8.28
N LYS A 155 11.43 0.35 -9.27
CA LYS A 155 11.89 0.57 -10.65
C LYS A 155 10.83 0.11 -11.64
N GLY A 156 10.43 1.00 -12.56
CA GLY A 156 9.65 0.68 -13.76
C GLY A 156 10.49 -0.11 -14.79
N ARG A 157 9.98 -0.35 -16.00
CA ARG A 157 10.88 -0.74 -17.10
C ARG A 157 11.97 0.34 -17.28
N GLU A 158 13.17 -0.08 -17.67
CA GLU A 158 14.23 0.86 -18.03
C GLU A 158 13.77 1.68 -19.24
N VAL A 159 13.37 2.93 -19.01
CA VAL A 159 12.88 3.81 -20.06
C VAL A 159 14.08 4.43 -20.77
N THR A 160 14.40 3.95 -21.97
CA THR A 160 15.00 4.81 -23.00
C THR A 160 13.95 5.87 -23.33
N ARG A 161 14.30 7.14 -23.13
CA ARG A 161 13.46 8.36 -23.13
C ARG A 161 12.23 8.31 -24.04
N TRP A 162 11.16 9.00 -23.65
CA TRP A 162 9.88 8.94 -24.37
C TRP A 162 9.89 9.44 -25.83
N TRP A 163 10.93 10.17 -26.27
CA TRP A 163 11.15 10.49 -27.69
C TRP A 163 11.97 9.44 -28.46
N GLU A 164 12.66 8.53 -27.77
CA GLU A 164 13.36 7.35 -28.31
C GLU A 164 12.42 6.14 -28.44
N ILE A 165 11.21 6.23 -27.86
CA ILE A 165 10.12 5.24 -27.92
C ILE A 165 9.70 4.92 -29.37
N SER A 166 9.78 5.86 -30.31
CA SER A 166 9.35 5.58 -31.70
C SER A 166 10.25 4.57 -32.44
N GLU A 167 11.55 4.56 -32.17
CA GLU A 167 12.54 3.70 -32.84
C GLU A 167 12.72 2.35 -32.13
N GLN A 168 12.53 2.31 -30.81
CA GLN A 168 12.60 1.08 -30.03
C GLN A 168 11.25 0.41 -29.78
N LEU A 169 10.09 1.07 -29.94
CA LEU A 169 8.79 0.36 -30.01
C LEU A 169 8.85 -0.70 -31.10
N THR A 170 9.47 -0.43 -32.25
CA THR A 170 9.58 -1.39 -33.34
C THR A 170 10.54 -2.55 -33.03
N THR A 171 11.48 -2.37 -32.09
CA THR A 171 12.50 -3.38 -31.73
C THR A 171 12.15 -4.14 -30.44
N ALA A 172 11.44 -3.49 -29.50
CA ALA A 172 10.91 -4.06 -28.25
C ALA A 172 9.50 -4.64 -28.40
N GLN A 173 8.81 -4.40 -29.53
CA GLN A 173 7.60 -5.12 -29.95
C GLN A 173 7.80 -6.63 -30.09
N GLN A 174 9.03 -7.14 -30.00
CA GLN A 174 9.28 -8.58 -29.91
C GLN A 174 9.15 -9.10 -28.47
N GLN A 175 7.92 -9.51 -28.14
CA GLN A 175 7.57 -10.76 -27.45
C GLN A 175 7.87 -10.89 -25.94
N ALA A 176 7.15 -10.17 -25.08
CA ALA A 176 6.88 -10.68 -23.74
C ALA A 176 5.38 -10.54 -23.42
N THR A 177 4.61 -11.50 -23.94
CA THR A 177 3.29 -11.79 -23.41
C THR A 177 3.43 -12.38 -22.01
N LYS A 178 2.72 -11.84 -21.02
CA LYS A 178 2.65 -12.41 -19.67
C LYS A 178 1.24 -12.92 -19.39
N LEU A 179 1.16 -14.06 -18.71
CA LEU A 179 -0.09 -14.67 -18.27
C LEU A 179 -0.35 -14.31 -16.81
N TYR A 180 -1.56 -13.87 -16.53
CA TYR A 180 -2.04 -13.59 -15.18
C TYR A 180 -3.19 -14.55 -14.90
N ALA A 181 -3.17 -15.20 -13.73
CA ALA A 181 -4.19 -16.16 -13.36
C ALA A 181 -4.82 -15.83 -12.02
N ARG A 182 -6.12 -16.07 -11.91
CA ARG A 182 -6.89 -15.86 -10.69
C ARG A 182 -7.91 -16.96 -10.48
N TYR A 183 -8.20 -17.29 -9.23
CA TYR A 183 -9.31 -18.16 -8.88
C TYR A 183 -10.57 -17.33 -8.62
N VAL A 184 -11.61 -17.57 -9.42
CA VAL A 184 -12.91 -16.91 -9.34
C VAL A 184 -14.00 -17.97 -9.39
N ASP A 185 -14.88 -18.00 -8.38
CA ASP A 185 -16.05 -18.88 -8.32
C ASP A 185 -15.79 -20.36 -8.64
N GLY A 186 -14.67 -20.90 -8.16
CA GLY A 186 -14.36 -22.32 -8.36
C GLY A 186 -13.53 -22.61 -9.61
N LYS A 187 -13.19 -21.59 -10.40
CA LYS A 187 -12.49 -21.72 -11.68
C LYS A 187 -11.23 -20.86 -11.71
N THR A 188 -10.21 -21.37 -12.38
CA THR A 188 -9.05 -20.57 -12.77
C THR A 188 -9.38 -19.78 -14.03
N ILE A 189 -9.32 -18.47 -13.94
CA ILE A 189 -9.39 -17.56 -15.08
C ILE A 189 -7.97 -17.11 -15.38
N VAL A 190 -7.58 -17.17 -16.65
CA VAL A 190 -6.27 -16.72 -17.13
C VAL A 190 -6.49 -15.62 -18.13
N ILE A 191 -5.73 -14.53 -18.01
CA ILE A 191 -5.68 -13.48 -19.02
C ILE A 191 -4.26 -13.35 -19.57
N GLN A 192 -4.21 -13.07 -20.87
CA GLN A 192 -3.00 -12.76 -21.59
C GLN A 192 -2.84 -11.25 -21.77
N VAL A 193 -1.71 -10.68 -21.34
CA VAL A 193 -1.38 -9.26 -21.53
C VAL A 193 -0.10 -9.11 -22.34
N SER A 194 -0.13 -8.20 -23.31
CA SER A 194 0.98 -7.93 -24.22
C SER A 194 1.83 -6.79 -23.69
N ASN A 195 3.14 -7.02 -23.53
CA ASN A 195 4.14 -6.02 -23.15
C ASN A 195 3.82 -5.21 -21.87
N PRO A 196 3.35 -5.85 -20.78
CA PRO A 196 3.06 -5.11 -19.55
C PRO A 196 4.29 -4.32 -19.06
N ASP A 197 4.07 -3.16 -18.46
CA ASP A 197 5.12 -2.34 -17.85
C ASP A 197 5.26 -2.65 -16.35
N PRO A 198 6.33 -3.32 -15.92
CA PRO A 198 6.48 -3.73 -14.53
C PRO A 198 6.93 -2.56 -13.65
N LEU A 199 6.13 -2.25 -12.63
CA LEU A 199 6.58 -1.50 -11.46
C LEU A 199 7.14 -2.48 -10.42
N GLY A 200 8.46 -2.69 -10.46
CA GLY A 200 9.15 -3.67 -9.65
C GLY A 200 9.61 -3.15 -8.28
N PHE A 201 9.39 -3.96 -7.24
CA PHE A 201 9.87 -3.74 -5.88
C PHE A 201 11.11 -4.60 -5.64
N GLN A 202 12.30 -3.98 -5.59
CA GLN A 202 13.57 -4.69 -5.42
C GLN A 202 14.05 -4.55 -3.98
N ASN A 203 13.55 -5.44 -3.11
CA ASN A 203 13.79 -5.41 -1.67
C ASN A 203 13.53 -4.02 -1.06
N LEU A 204 12.44 -3.38 -1.51
CA LEU A 204 12.03 -2.08 -1.01
C LEU A 204 11.69 -2.22 0.47
N VAL A 205 12.33 -1.44 1.33
CA VAL A 205 12.07 -1.45 2.77
C VAL A 205 11.18 -0.26 3.10
N LEU A 206 9.99 -0.55 3.62
CA LEU A 206 9.05 0.42 4.16
C LEU A 206 9.41 0.71 5.62
N ALA A 207 9.52 1.99 5.96
CA ALA A 207 9.81 2.41 7.33
C ALA A 207 8.79 1.86 8.34
N ALA A 208 9.23 1.57 9.56
CA ALA A 208 8.35 1.27 10.69
C ALA A 208 7.37 2.43 10.95
N GLY A 209 6.14 2.11 11.37
CA GLY A 209 5.11 3.09 11.66
C GLY A 209 5.25 3.72 13.05
N PRO A 210 4.33 4.65 13.41
CA PRO A 210 4.32 5.29 14.74
C PRO A 210 4.00 4.35 15.90
N PHE A 211 3.55 3.12 15.62
CA PHE A 211 3.32 2.10 16.63
C PHE A 211 4.33 0.97 16.49
N SER A 212 4.71 0.38 17.62
CA SER A 212 5.59 -0.78 17.66
C SER A 212 5.02 -1.99 16.92
N TYR A 213 3.69 -2.06 16.77
CA TYR A 213 2.99 -3.14 16.05
C TYR A 213 2.88 -2.88 14.54
N LEU A 214 3.43 -1.78 14.03
CA LEU A 214 3.56 -1.49 12.60
C LEU A 214 5.04 -1.60 12.21
N PRO A 215 5.56 -2.82 12.03
CA PRO A 215 6.99 -3.05 11.85
C PRO A 215 7.50 -2.48 10.51
N GLU A 216 8.82 -2.39 10.41
CA GLU A 216 9.51 -2.29 9.13
C GLU A 216 9.14 -3.49 8.26
N THR A 217 8.91 -3.26 6.97
CA THR A 217 8.43 -4.29 6.04
C THR A 217 9.26 -4.28 4.77
N THR A 218 9.80 -5.42 4.38
CA THR A 218 10.46 -5.61 3.09
C THR A 218 9.43 -6.03 2.05
N VAL A 219 9.46 -5.38 0.88
CA VAL A 219 8.55 -5.58 -0.24
C VAL A 219 9.34 -6.09 -1.43
N SER A 220 8.84 -7.14 -2.07
CA SER A 220 9.39 -7.68 -3.30
C SER A 220 8.28 -8.16 -4.24
N GLY A 221 8.56 -8.23 -5.55
CA GLY A 221 7.58 -8.60 -6.57
C GLY A 221 7.33 -7.44 -7.52
N ASN A 222 6.28 -7.53 -8.33
CA ASN A 222 5.94 -6.51 -9.32
C ASN A 222 4.45 -6.19 -9.28
N LEU A 223 4.13 -4.96 -9.67
CA LEU A 223 2.79 -4.56 -10.07
C LEU A 223 2.88 -4.07 -11.51
N ASP A 224 2.26 -4.81 -12.41
CA ASP A 224 2.43 -4.63 -13.84
C ASP A 224 1.28 -3.78 -14.40
N TYR A 225 1.60 -2.76 -15.20
CA TYR A 225 0.61 -1.94 -15.89
C TYR A 225 0.33 -2.47 -17.29
N ASP A 226 -0.96 -2.64 -17.60
CA ASP A 226 -1.47 -3.00 -18.92
C ASP A 226 -1.95 -1.73 -19.64
N TYR A 227 -1.16 -1.24 -20.60
CA TYR A 227 -1.49 -0.06 -21.41
C TYR A 227 -2.71 -0.25 -22.31
N GLU A 228 -3.10 -1.49 -22.64
CA GLU A 228 -4.25 -1.72 -23.53
C GLU A 228 -5.57 -1.48 -22.79
N LEU A 229 -5.63 -1.81 -21.49
CA LEU A 229 -6.84 -1.73 -20.69
C LEU A 229 -6.75 -0.74 -19.52
N GLY A 230 -5.58 -0.13 -19.29
CA GLY A 230 -5.34 0.78 -18.16
C GLY A 230 -5.28 0.07 -16.81
N ASN A 231 -4.97 -1.23 -16.77
CA ASN A 231 -5.12 -2.05 -15.57
C ASN A 231 -3.80 -2.28 -14.85
N TRP A 232 -3.83 -2.30 -13.52
CA TRP A 232 -2.71 -2.80 -12.72
C TRP A 232 -2.94 -4.25 -12.31
N LEU A 233 -1.91 -5.08 -12.50
CA LEU A 233 -1.97 -6.52 -12.32
C LEU A 233 -0.82 -7.00 -11.44
N THR A 234 -1.14 -7.74 -10.40
CA THR A 234 -0.12 -8.53 -9.71
C THR A 234 0.07 -9.86 -10.41
N ASP A 235 1.31 -10.31 -10.52
CA ASP A 235 1.57 -11.64 -11.09
C ASP A 235 1.23 -12.78 -10.11
N ASN A 236 1.39 -14.02 -10.58
CA ASN A 236 1.04 -15.21 -9.79
C ASN A 236 1.90 -15.36 -8.52
N ASP A 237 3.12 -14.82 -8.53
CA ASP A 237 4.01 -14.77 -7.37
C ASP A 237 3.62 -13.67 -6.38
N GLY A 238 2.91 -12.65 -6.86
CA GLY A 238 2.35 -11.54 -6.11
C GLY A 238 3.40 -10.60 -5.54
N ILE A 239 2.93 -9.56 -4.85
CA ILE A 239 3.77 -8.69 -4.05
C ILE A 239 3.96 -9.34 -2.68
N LYS A 240 5.19 -9.69 -2.33
CA LYS A 240 5.56 -10.32 -1.07
C LYS A 240 5.94 -9.26 -0.05
N LEU A 241 5.28 -9.29 1.10
CA LEU A 241 5.60 -8.49 2.28
C LEU A 241 6.28 -9.39 3.32
N THR A 242 7.47 -9.04 3.78
CA THR A 242 8.17 -9.77 4.85
C THR A 242 8.48 -8.82 6.00
N TYR A 243 8.06 -9.19 7.21
CA TYR A 243 8.24 -8.39 8.41
C TYR A 243 8.28 -9.26 9.67
N THR A 244 8.56 -8.66 10.83
CA THR A 244 8.49 -9.35 12.13
C THR A 244 7.35 -8.77 12.96
N LEU A 245 6.45 -9.63 13.41
CA LEU A 245 5.33 -9.26 14.28
C LEU A 245 5.34 -10.14 15.53
N ASP A 246 5.32 -9.53 16.71
CA ASP A 246 5.44 -10.23 18.00
C ASP A 246 6.63 -11.19 18.08
N GLY A 247 7.75 -10.79 17.46
CA GLY A 247 8.98 -11.58 17.42
C GLY A 247 8.94 -12.78 16.45
N GLN A 248 7.85 -12.95 15.69
CA GLN A 248 7.72 -14.00 14.69
C GLN A 248 7.89 -13.42 13.27
N PRO A 249 8.67 -14.08 12.40
CA PRO A 249 8.71 -13.71 10.99
C PRO A 249 7.34 -13.98 10.35
N VAL A 250 6.84 -13.00 9.62
CA VAL A 250 5.60 -13.06 8.85
C VAL A 250 5.93 -12.78 7.39
N THR A 251 5.35 -13.59 6.50
CA THR A 251 5.37 -13.36 5.06
C THR A 251 3.94 -13.35 4.54
N ASP A 252 3.52 -12.21 4.02
CA ASP A 252 2.25 -12.07 3.33
C ASP A 252 2.47 -11.93 1.83
N LYS A 253 1.43 -12.26 1.06
CA LYS A 253 1.42 -12.14 -0.39
C LYS A 253 0.17 -11.40 -0.85
N ILE A 254 0.33 -10.39 -1.69
CA ILE A 254 -0.75 -9.63 -2.32
C ILE A 254 -0.89 -10.09 -3.77
N THR A 255 -2.10 -10.46 -4.16
CA THR A 255 -2.48 -10.83 -5.53
C THR A 255 -3.75 -10.08 -5.96
N GLY A 256 -4.16 -10.18 -7.22
CA GLY A 256 -5.35 -9.52 -7.77
C GLY A 256 -5.02 -8.37 -8.72
N SER A 257 -5.98 -7.46 -8.87
CA SER A 257 -5.97 -6.41 -9.89
C SER A 257 -6.55 -5.10 -9.38
N ILE A 258 -6.20 -4.02 -10.06
CA ILE A 258 -6.82 -2.71 -9.94
C ILE A 258 -7.26 -2.33 -11.37
N HIS A 259 -8.57 -2.38 -11.61
CA HIS A 259 -9.15 -2.30 -12.95
C HIS A 259 -9.62 -0.88 -13.27
N PHE A 260 -9.14 -0.27 -14.35
CA PHE A 260 -9.62 1.05 -14.76
C PHE A 260 -10.93 0.95 -15.54
N VAL A 261 -11.84 1.87 -15.25
CA VAL A 261 -13.09 2.03 -15.99
C VAL A 261 -13.26 3.50 -16.33
N GLU A 262 -13.30 3.81 -17.62
CA GLU A 262 -13.61 5.14 -18.12
C GLU A 262 -15.14 5.28 -18.26
N GLU A 263 -15.74 6.05 -17.36
CA GLU A 263 -17.18 6.32 -17.32
C GLU A 263 -17.45 7.61 -16.56
N GLU A 264 -18.32 8.47 -17.09
CA GLU A 264 -18.80 9.64 -16.36
C GLU A 264 -19.99 9.31 -15.46
N GLY A 265 -19.95 9.76 -14.21
CA GLY A 265 -21.05 9.49 -13.27
C GLY A 265 -20.97 10.24 -11.96
N THR A 266 -21.84 9.83 -11.03
CA THR A 266 -21.81 10.29 -9.64
C THR A 266 -21.84 9.10 -8.68
N ALA A 267 -21.17 9.25 -7.54
CA ALA A 267 -21.13 8.26 -6.47
C ALA A 267 -21.36 8.93 -5.10
N THR A 268 -21.88 8.18 -4.14
CA THR A 268 -21.95 8.62 -2.74
C THR A 268 -20.80 7.98 -1.97
N VAL A 269 -19.83 8.79 -1.54
CA VAL A 269 -18.70 8.36 -0.72
C VAL A 269 -18.86 8.93 0.69
N GLY A 270 -19.12 8.05 1.65
CA GLY A 270 -19.50 8.47 3.01
C GLY A 270 -20.80 9.28 2.98
N SER A 271 -20.73 10.56 3.37
CA SER A 271 -21.86 11.49 3.34
C SER A 271 -21.81 12.49 2.16
N THR A 272 -20.90 12.30 1.21
CA THR A 272 -20.61 13.27 0.15
C THR A 272 -20.92 12.67 -1.22
N MET A 273 -21.59 13.43 -2.07
CA MET A 273 -21.76 13.06 -3.48
C MET A 273 -20.56 13.59 -4.28
N VAL A 274 -19.91 12.71 -5.04
CA VAL A 274 -18.78 13.04 -5.91
C VAL A 274 -19.14 12.74 -7.36
N SER A 275 -18.70 13.59 -8.27
CA SER A 275 -18.73 13.29 -9.72
C SER A 275 -17.37 12.76 -10.16
N TYR A 276 -17.37 11.92 -11.19
CA TYR A 276 -16.16 11.30 -11.72
C TYR A 276 -16.22 11.17 -13.25
N THR A 277 -15.05 11.02 -13.85
CA THR A 277 -14.79 10.75 -15.29
C THR A 277 -14.25 9.34 -15.52
N GLY A 278 -13.79 8.69 -14.46
CA GLY A 278 -13.42 7.29 -14.44
C GLY A 278 -13.20 6.82 -13.00
N TYR A 279 -12.95 5.52 -12.84
CA TYR A 279 -12.59 4.96 -11.54
C TYR A 279 -11.71 3.74 -11.70
N TYR A 280 -10.84 3.54 -10.72
CA TYR A 280 -10.21 2.25 -10.49
C TYR A 280 -11.10 1.40 -9.57
N ASP A 281 -11.38 0.16 -9.97
CA ASP A 281 -12.03 -0.86 -9.14
C ASP A 281 -10.95 -1.79 -8.56
N TYR A 282 -10.80 -1.74 -7.23
CA TYR A 282 -9.82 -2.50 -6.48
C TYR A 282 -10.34 -3.90 -6.19
N SER A 283 -9.52 -4.90 -6.51
CA SER A 283 -9.78 -6.31 -6.20
C SER A 283 -8.48 -6.98 -5.77
N LEU A 284 -7.81 -6.39 -4.76
CA LEU A 284 -6.57 -6.90 -4.19
C LEU A 284 -6.86 -7.88 -3.06
N ARG A 285 -6.14 -9.00 -3.04
CA ARG A 285 -6.35 -10.11 -2.10
C ARG A 285 -5.06 -10.47 -1.42
N PHE A 286 -5.15 -10.79 -0.13
CA PHE A 286 -4.02 -11.14 0.71
C PHE A 286 -4.05 -12.63 1.03
N ASN A 287 -2.89 -13.27 0.89
CA ASN A 287 -2.62 -14.66 1.24
C ASN A 287 -3.55 -15.66 0.56
N GLU A 288 -3.99 -15.35 -0.66
CA GLU A 288 -4.70 -16.33 -1.48
C GLU A 288 -3.76 -17.46 -1.91
N THR A 289 -4.31 -18.68 -1.96
CA THR A 289 -3.58 -19.83 -2.50
C THR A 289 -3.16 -19.51 -3.93
N ALA A 290 -1.88 -19.70 -4.25
CA ALA A 290 -1.38 -19.47 -5.59
C ALA A 290 -2.12 -20.36 -6.58
N VAL A 291 -2.53 -19.78 -7.70
CA VAL A 291 -3.09 -20.53 -8.83
C VAL A 291 -1.95 -20.78 -9.80
N VAL A 292 -1.64 -22.04 -10.06
CA VAL A 292 -0.71 -22.41 -11.13
C VAL A 292 -1.54 -22.45 -12.42
N PRO A 293 -1.23 -21.62 -13.42
CA PRO A 293 -1.90 -21.71 -14.72
C PRO A 293 -1.62 -23.09 -15.31
N ASP A 294 -2.65 -23.84 -15.68
CA ASP A 294 -2.46 -25.10 -16.39
C ASP A 294 -2.07 -24.77 -17.85
N GLN A 295 -1.02 -25.42 -18.36
CA GLN A 295 -0.50 -25.22 -19.73
C GLN A 295 -1.47 -25.69 -20.83
N ALA A 296 -2.72 -26.02 -20.52
CA ALA A 296 -3.71 -26.48 -21.48
C ALA A 296 -4.60 -25.34 -22.03
N PHE A 297 -4.50 -24.11 -21.51
CA PHE A 297 -5.38 -22.97 -21.82
C PHE A 297 -4.79 -21.99 -22.86
N PHE A 298 -4.22 -22.48 -23.96
CA PHE A 298 -3.45 -21.68 -24.93
C PHE A 298 -4.24 -21.12 -26.13
N ASP A 299 -5.56 -21.02 -26.08
CA ASP A 299 -6.30 -20.28 -27.11
C ASP A 299 -6.36 -18.81 -26.67
N GLY A 300 -5.26 -18.08 -26.94
CA GLY A 300 -4.94 -16.72 -26.45
C GLY A 300 -5.85 -15.57 -26.88
N ASN A 301 -7.17 -15.77 -26.89
CA ASN A 301 -8.19 -14.73 -26.95
C ASN A 301 -9.03 -14.85 -25.68
N ASN A 302 -8.81 -13.97 -24.70
CA ASN A 302 -9.69 -13.90 -23.54
C ASN A 302 -11.05 -13.39 -24.04
N GLU A 303 -12.13 -14.14 -23.82
CA GLU A 303 -13.46 -13.61 -24.11
C GLU A 303 -13.78 -12.46 -23.15
N GLN A 304 -14.61 -11.48 -23.56
CA GLN A 304 -14.99 -10.36 -22.70
C GLN A 304 -15.54 -10.85 -21.35
N SER A 305 -16.29 -11.96 -21.34
CA SER A 305 -16.83 -12.54 -20.11
C SER A 305 -15.76 -13.08 -19.16
N GLU A 306 -14.61 -13.51 -19.67
CA GLU A 306 -13.46 -13.96 -18.87
C GLU A 306 -12.70 -12.77 -18.30
N LEU A 307 -12.54 -11.69 -19.07
CA LEU A 307 -12.00 -10.42 -18.58
C LEU A 307 -12.89 -9.86 -17.45
N ASP A 308 -14.20 -9.78 -17.67
CA ASP A 308 -15.16 -9.31 -16.67
C ASP A 308 -15.11 -10.16 -15.39
N ALA A 309 -14.98 -11.49 -15.53
CA ALA A 309 -14.83 -12.40 -14.40
C ALA A 309 -13.49 -12.22 -13.67
N PHE A 310 -12.39 -12.04 -14.40
CA PHE A 310 -11.06 -11.83 -13.84
C PHE A 310 -11.00 -10.57 -12.98
N PHE A 311 -11.54 -9.46 -13.51
CA PHE A 311 -11.56 -8.14 -12.87
C PHE A 311 -12.70 -7.95 -11.87
N SER A 312 -13.61 -8.93 -11.73
CA SER A 312 -14.73 -8.84 -10.80
C SER A 312 -14.27 -8.51 -9.36
N SER A 313 -14.85 -7.44 -8.83
CA SER A 313 -14.74 -7.02 -7.42
C SER A 313 -15.87 -7.59 -6.55
N GLY A 314 -16.78 -8.39 -7.14
CA GLY A 314 -17.98 -8.90 -6.46
C GLY A 314 -17.70 -9.90 -5.34
N ASP A 315 -16.65 -10.73 -5.47
CA ASP A 315 -16.22 -11.64 -4.41
C ASP A 315 -15.29 -10.92 -3.42
N THR A 316 -15.90 -10.44 -2.33
CA THR A 316 -15.23 -9.82 -1.18
C THR A 316 -15.08 -10.79 0.00
N SER A 317 -15.29 -12.10 -0.20
CA SER A 317 -15.21 -13.11 0.87
C SER A 317 -13.78 -13.39 1.33
N LYS A 318 -12.78 -13.05 0.51
CA LYS A 318 -11.36 -13.26 0.79
C LYS A 318 -10.74 -12.05 1.49
N PRO A 319 -9.74 -12.25 2.36
CA PRO A 319 -8.96 -11.15 2.89
C PRO A 319 -8.40 -10.26 1.76
N GLY A 320 -8.63 -8.95 1.82
CA GLY A 320 -8.30 -8.07 0.70
C GLY A 320 -8.70 -6.61 0.87
N ILE A 321 -8.40 -5.80 -0.14
CA ILE A 321 -8.82 -4.41 -0.30
C ILE A 321 -9.70 -4.34 -1.54
N TYR A 322 -10.92 -3.84 -1.34
CA TYR A 322 -11.97 -3.80 -2.35
C TYR A 322 -12.63 -2.42 -2.39
N GLY A 323 -13.28 -2.10 -3.52
CA GLY A 323 -14.03 -0.86 -3.67
C GLY A 323 -13.46 0.01 -4.78
N ARG A 324 -13.81 1.28 -4.80
CA ARG A 324 -13.48 2.16 -5.92
C ARG A 324 -12.65 3.36 -5.50
N VAL A 325 -11.77 3.79 -6.41
CA VAL A 325 -11.10 5.08 -6.35
C VAL A 325 -11.56 5.88 -7.55
N TYR A 326 -12.30 6.96 -7.31
CA TYR A 326 -12.93 7.76 -8.35
C TYR A 326 -12.01 8.91 -8.77
N PHE A 327 -11.92 9.16 -10.07
CA PHE A 327 -11.11 10.22 -10.66
C PHE A 327 -12.03 11.28 -11.24
N LYS A 328 -11.75 12.54 -10.94
CA LYS A 328 -12.35 13.67 -11.63
C LYS A 328 -11.26 14.52 -12.25
N ASP A 329 -11.06 14.29 -13.53
CA ASP A 329 -10.00 14.91 -14.30
C ASP A 329 -10.44 16.22 -14.94
N ALA A 330 -9.46 17.11 -15.09
CA ALA A 330 -9.58 18.34 -15.85
C ALA A 330 -8.35 18.48 -16.75
N GLU A 331 -8.59 18.86 -17.99
CA GLU A 331 -7.55 18.98 -19.04
C GLU A 331 -7.31 20.43 -19.47
N ASP A 332 -7.80 21.40 -18.67
CA ASP A 332 -7.67 22.81 -18.97
C ASP A 332 -6.20 23.21 -19.08
N ASN A 333 -5.83 23.93 -20.15
CA ASN A 333 -4.46 24.40 -20.41
C ASN A 333 -3.40 23.28 -20.47
N CYS A 334 -3.78 22.09 -20.97
CA CYS A 334 -2.84 20.99 -21.21
C CYS A 334 -1.87 21.31 -22.35
N LYS A 335 -0.66 20.73 -22.30
CA LYS A 335 0.20 20.62 -23.48
C LYS A 335 -0.47 19.73 -24.50
N MET A 336 -0.49 20.17 -25.75
CA MET A 336 -0.98 19.37 -26.87
C MET A 336 0.19 18.62 -27.50
N VAL A 337 -0.02 17.34 -27.81
CA VAL A 337 0.89 16.52 -28.59
C VAL A 337 0.19 16.00 -29.82
N LYS A 338 0.92 15.94 -30.93
CA LYS A 338 0.41 15.43 -32.19
C LYS A 338 0.59 13.91 -32.22
N GLY A 339 -0.52 13.18 -32.26
CA GLY A 339 -0.55 11.73 -32.42
C GLY A 339 -0.05 11.27 -33.79
N GLN A 340 0.15 9.95 -33.93
CA GLN A 340 0.63 9.34 -35.18
C GLN A 340 -0.34 9.53 -36.35
N ASP A 341 -1.63 9.68 -36.06
CA ASP A 341 -2.69 9.99 -37.02
C ASP A 341 -2.78 11.49 -37.37
N GLY A 342 -1.93 12.32 -36.76
CA GLY A 342 -1.86 13.76 -36.95
C GLY A 342 -2.89 14.57 -36.15
N THR A 343 -3.68 13.93 -35.29
CA THR A 343 -4.58 14.63 -34.36
C THR A 343 -3.79 15.21 -33.19
N GLU A 344 -4.19 16.39 -32.70
CA GLU A 344 -3.61 16.95 -31.47
C GLU A 344 -4.48 16.55 -30.29
N ALA A 345 -3.88 15.96 -29.26
CA ALA A 345 -4.53 15.59 -28.00
C ALA A 345 -3.74 16.14 -26.81
N CYS A 346 -4.41 16.31 -25.67
CA CYS A 346 -3.74 16.63 -24.42
C CYS A 346 -2.74 15.51 -24.06
N VAL A 347 -1.61 15.87 -23.46
CA VAL A 347 -0.66 14.90 -22.88
C VAL A 347 -1.21 14.17 -21.64
N GLY A 348 -2.42 14.51 -21.20
CA GLY A 348 -3.08 14.00 -19.99
C GLY A 348 -3.73 15.12 -19.17
N PRO A 349 -4.36 14.78 -18.03
CA PRO A 349 -5.00 15.74 -17.16
C PRO A 349 -3.99 16.74 -16.60
N THR A 350 -4.42 17.99 -16.45
CA THR A 350 -3.66 19.05 -15.76
C THR A 350 -4.03 19.15 -14.29
N ARG A 351 -5.18 18.60 -13.91
CA ARG A 351 -5.60 18.40 -12.52
C ARG A 351 -6.44 17.14 -12.40
N SER A 352 -6.30 16.44 -11.28
CA SER A 352 -7.23 15.37 -10.89
C SER A 352 -7.68 15.54 -9.45
N VAL A 353 -8.96 15.28 -9.18
CA VAL A 353 -9.46 15.07 -7.81
C VAL A 353 -9.78 13.60 -7.65
N ILE A 354 -8.97 12.92 -6.85
CA ILE A 354 -9.04 11.48 -6.66
C ILE A 354 -9.72 11.20 -5.32
N THR A 355 -10.84 10.47 -5.33
CA THR A 355 -11.63 10.16 -4.14
C THR A 355 -11.58 8.66 -3.83
N TYR A 356 -11.07 8.30 -2.66
CA TYR A 356 -10.97 6.93 -2.20
C TYR A 356 -12.29 6.48 -1.57
N ASP A 357 -12.79 5.33 -1.99
CA ASP A 357 -13.93 4.62 -1.40
C ASP A 357 -13.64 3.12 -1.34
N LEU A 358 -12.63 2.77 -0.55
CA LEU A 358 -12.19 1.40 -0.39
C LEU A 358 -12.65 0.82 0.95
N LYS A 359 -12.53 -0.51 1.05
CA LYS A 359 -12.80 -1.30 2.23
C LYS A 359 -11.79 -2.43 2.32
N ALA A 360 -11.12 -2.53 3.45
CA ALA A 360 -10.40 -3.73 3.84
C ALA A 360 -11.40 -4.79 4.34
N THR A 361 -11.20 -6.04 3.94
CA THR A 361 -11.96 -7.18 4.48
C THR A 361 -10.94 -8.19 4.98
N GLY A 362 -11.07 -8.65 6.23
CA GLY A 362 -10.23 -9.74 6.76
C GLY A 362 -8.73 -9.43 6.88
N LEU A 363 -8.29 -8.18 6.66
CA LEU A 363 -6.90 -7.79 6.77
C LEU A 363 -6.53 -7.44 8.21
N SER A 364 -5.28 -7.71 8.58
CA SER A 364 -4.68 -7.18 9.80
C SER A 364 -4.28 -5.71 9.64
N TYR A 365 -4.10 -5.01 10.76
CA TYR A 365 -3.59 -3.63 10.74
C TYR A 365 -2.19 -3.53 10.12
N ALA A 366 -1.31 -4.51 10.34
CA ALA A 366 0.01 -4.53 9.74
C ALA A 366 -0.05 -4.61 8.20
N GLN A 367 -0.92 -5.49 7.68
CA GLN A 367 -1.16 -5.64 6.23
C GLN A 367 -1.71 -4.35 5.61
N LEU A 368 -2.74 -3.77 6.25
CA LEU A 368 -3.36 -2.55 5.78
C LEU A 368 -2.36 -1.38 5.75
N ALA A 369 -1.57 -1.23 6.82
CA ALA A 369 -0.56 -0.18 6.91
C ALA A 369 0.55 -0.36 5.86
N ALA A 370 0.98 -1.59 5.60
CA ALA A 370 2.02 -1.88 4.62
C ALA A 370 1.57 -1.48 3.21
N TRP A 371 0.34 -1.85 2.80
CA TRP A 371 -0.19 -1.46 1.50
C TRP A 371 -0.26 0.05 1.32
N PHE A 372 -0.81 0.79 2.28
CA PHE A 372 -0.93 2.24 2.14
C PHE A 372 0.41 2.99 2.24
N LYS A 373 1.46 2.39 2.82
CA LYS A 373 2.83 2.90 2.68
C LYS A 373 3.41 2.63 1.29
N ILE A 374 3.03 1.54 0.63
CA ILE A 374 3.40 1.30 -0.78
C ILE A 374 2.72 2.36 -1.64
N GLU A 375 1.41 2.57 -1.50
CA GLU A 375 0.65 3.56 -2.28
C GLU A 375 1.23 4.96 -2.19
N THR A 376 1.69 5.41 -1.01
CA THR A 376 2.33 6.73 -0.91
C THR A 376 3.63 6.82 -1.71
N LEU A 377 4.40 5.73 -1.80
CA LEU A 377 5.63 5.69 -2.59
C LEU A 377 5.37 5.65 -4.09
N VAL A 378 4.33 4.93 -4.51
CA VAL A 378 3.98 4.74 -5.93
C VAL A 378 2.93 5.74 -6.44
N VAL A 379 2.61 6.78 -5.66
CA VAL A 379 1.54 7.74 -5.99
C VAL A 379 1.70 8.39 -7.36
N GLY A 380 2.93 8.66 -7.81
CA GLY A 380 3.20 9.14 -9.17
C GLY A 380 2.73 8.11 -10.21
N PRO A 381 3.40 6.96 -10.35
CA PRO A 381 2.98 5.90 -11.26
C PRO A 381 1.48 5.56 -11.20
N PHE A 382 0.87 5.49 -10.01
CA PHE A 382 -0.55 5.14 -9.83
C PHE A 382 -1.56 6.18 -10.31
N THR A 383 -1.17 7.45 -10.41
CA THR A 383 -2.10 8.55 -10.71
C THR A 383 -1.70 9.34 -11.94
N ASP A 384 -0.52 9.06 -12.49
CA ASP A 384 -0.01 9.67 -13.70
C ASP A 384 -0.51 8.98 -14.97
N GLU A 385 -0.73 7.67 -14.92
CA GLU A 385 -1.28 6.82 -15.98
C GLU A 385 -2.80 6.83 -15.96
#